data_AF-A0A7Z7BAI7-F1
#
_entry.id   AF-A0A7Z7BAI7-F1
#
_cell.length_a   1.000
_cell.length_b   1.000
_cell.length_c   1.000
_cell.angle_alpha   90.00
_cell.angle_beta   90.00
_cell.angle_gamma   90.00
#
_symmetry.space_group_name_H-M   'P 1'
#
loop_
_entity.id
_entity.type
_entity.pdbx_description
1 polymer ?
#
loop_
_entity_poly.entity_id
_entity_poly.type
_entity_poly.pdbx_seq_one_letter_code
_entity_poly.pdbx_strand_id
1 'polypeptide(L)' 'MDAQRRFEQYIEHLAGGLGHADRHSGLKAYCTGLMLPLTRKSVEPMAASVDPLHASARHQALHHFVAKADWSDDELLCRV' A
#
# COMPACT_ATOMS: atom_id res chain seq x y z
N MET A 1 12.64 -18.04 8.09
CA MET A 1 11.49 -17.46 7.38
C MET A 1 11.98 -16.47 6.34
N ASP A 2 11.57 -16.63 5.07
CA ASP A 2 11.88 -15.71 3.97
C ASP A 2 11.28 -14.32 4.24
N ALA A 3 11.99 -13.25 3.83
CA ALA A 3 11.55 -11.86 4.04
C ALA A 3 10.18 -11.58 3.38
N GLN A 4 9.94 -12.17 2.21
CA GLN A 4 8.66 -12.09 1.50
C GLN A 4 7.50 -12.62 2.35
N ARG A 5 7.67 -13.79 2.98
CA ARG A 5 6.62 -14.40 3.82
C ARG A 5 6.31 -13.53 5.04
N ARG A 6 7.34 -12.95 5.68
CA ARG A 6 7.17 -12.03 6.81
C ARG A 6 6.45 -10.76 6.39
N PHE A 7 6.78 -10.22 5.22
CA PHE A 7 6.08 -9.06 4.66
C PHE A 7 4.60 -9.37 4.41
N GLU A 8 4.29 -10.49 3.76
CA GLU A 8 2.90 -10.87 3.48
C GLU A 8 2.08 -11.04 4.75
N GLN A 9 2.63 -11.71 5.77
CA GLN A 9 1.98 -11.87 7.07
C GLN A 9 1.74 -10.54 7.77
N TYR A 10 2.71 -9.63 7.72
CA TYR A 10 2.56 -8.30 8.32
C TYR A 10 1.48 -7.48 7.62
N ILE A 11 1.45 -7.49 6.28
CA ILE A 11 0.42 -6.79 5.51
C ILE A 11 -0.97 -7.39 5.76
N GLU A 12 -1.08 -8.71 5.87
CA GLU A 12 -2.35 -9.37 6.20
C GLU A 12 -2.87 -8.98 7.59
N HIS A 13 -1.98 -8.91 8.59
CA HIS A 13 -2.31 -8.44 9.93
C HIS A 13 -2.81 -6.99 9.95
N LEU A 14 -2.11 -6.08 9.25
CA LEU A 14 -2.52 -4.68 9.11
C LEU A 14 -3.82 -4.52 8.34
N ALA A 15 -4.02 -5.32 7.29
CA ALA A 15 -5.21 -5.25 6.44
C ALA A 15 -6.51 -5.51 7.21
N GLY A 16 -6.45 -6.27 8.31
CA GLY A 16 -7.58 -6.46 9.20
C GLY A 16 -8.14 -5.17 9.82
N GLY A 17 -7.37 -4.06 9.83
CA GLY A 17 -7.82 -2.74 10.30
C GLY A 17 -8.53 -1.91 9.21
N LEU A 18 -8.53 -2.36 7.96
CA LEU A 18 -9.08 -1.60 6.84
C LEU A 18 -10.60 -1.75 6.67
N GLY A 19 -11.23 -2.69 7.40
CA GLY A 19 -12.67 -2.95 7.39
C GLY A 19 -13.23 -3.63 6.13
N HIS A 20 -12.60 -3.47 4.96
CA HIS A 20 -13.04 -4.07 3.71
C HIS A 20 -11.91 -4.75 2.93
N ALA A 21 -12.22 -5.91 2.34
CA ALA A 21 -11.26 -6.76 1.64
C ALA A 21 -10.68 -6.14 0.35
N ASP A 22 -11.41 -5.24 -0.30
CA ASP A 22 -10.97 -4.52 -1.50
C ASP A 22 -9.75 -3.62 -1.23
N ARG A 23 -9.67 -3.05 -0.02
CA ARG A 23 -8.58 -2.18 0.43
C ARG A 23 -7.26 -2.92 0.70
N HIS A 24 -7.30 -4.24 0.86
CA HIS A 24 -6.10 -5.05 1.09
C HIS A 24 -5.11 -4.91 -0.07
N SER A 25 -5.64 -4.88 -1.30
CA SER A 25 -4.84 -4.71 -2.52
C SER A 25 -4.16 -3.34 -2.55
N GLY A 26 -4.86 -2.29 -2.11
CA GLY A 26 -4.35 -0.93 -1.98
C GLY A 26 -3.22 -0.84 -0.96
N LEU A 27 -3.39 -1.43 0.23
CA LEU A 27 -2.36 -1.48 1.26
C LEU A 27 -1.11 -2.22 0.77
N LYS A 28 -1.28 -3.42 0.20
CA LYS A 28 -0.16 -4.19 -0.33
C LYS A 28 0.60 -3.42 -1.40
N ALA A 29 -0.11 -2.79 -2.34
CA ALA A 29 0.50 -2.02 -3.41
C ALA A 29 1.26 -0.79 -2.88
N TYR A 30 0.68 -0.07 -1.92
CA TYR A 30 1.30 1.10 -1.31
C TYR A 30 2.55 0.74 -0.52
N CYS A 31 2.47 -0.25 0.37
CA CYS A 31 3.63 -0.71 1.14
C CYS A 31 4.73 -1.30 0.25
N THR A 32 4.37 -2.02 -0.82
CA THR A 32 5.35 -2.51 -1.80
C THR A 32 6.08 -1.35 -2.48
N GLY A 33 5.35 -0.31 -2.90
CA GLY A 33 5.96 0.89 -3.48
C GLY A 33 6.91 1.61 -2.52
N LEU A 34 6.60 1.64 -1.21
CA LEU A 34 7.46 2.22 -0.18
C LEU A 34 8.77 1.44 0.07
N MET A 35 8.80 0.15 -0.30
CA MET A 35 9.98 -0.70 -0.20
C MET A 35 10.88 -0.62 -1.44
N LEU A 36 10.43 0.00 -2.53
CA LEU A 36 11.27 0.22 -3.70
C LEU A 36 12.42 1.20 -3.38
N PRO A 37 13.58 1.05 -4.04
CA PRO A 37 14.76 1.89 -3.83
C PRO A 37 14.59 3.27 -4.49
N LEU A 38 13.61 4.04 -4.04
CA LEU A 38 13.26 5.35 -4.58
C LEU A 38 13.84 6.48 -3.73
N THR A 39 14.39 7.50 -4.39
CA THR A 39 14.90 8.71 -3.72
C THR A 39 13.78 9.49 -3.03
N ARG A 40 12.58 9.52 -3.64
CA ARG A 40 11.38 10.18 -3.08
C ARG A 40 10.27 9.14 -2.87
N LYS A 41 9.89 8.90 -1.62
CA LYS A 41 8.80 7.99 -1.23
C LYS A 41 7.45 8.70 -1.24
N SER A 42 6.87 8.86 -2.42
CA SER A 42 5.56 9.48 -2.62
C SER A 42 4.81 8.79 -3.75
N VAL A 43 3.50 9.01 -3.83
CA VAL A 43 2.58 8.24 -4.69
C VAL A 43 3.01 8.23 -6.16
N GLU A 44 3.41 9.37 -6.71
CA GLU A 44 3.80 9.51 -8.11
C GLU A 44 5.08 8.70 -8.47
N PRO A 45 6.24 8.88 -7.81
CA PRO A 45 7.43 8.04 -8.02
C PRO A 45 7.18 6.55 -7.79
N MET A 46 6.36 6.20 -6.78
CA MET A 46 6.00 4.81 -6.51
C MET A 46 5.19 4.23 -7.66
N ALA A 47 4.19 4.96 -8.16
CA ALA A 47 3.36 4.52 -9.28
C ALA A 47 4.17 4.32 -10.56
N ALA A 48 5.04 5.28 -10.89
CA ALA A 48 5.93 5.22 -12.04
C ALA A 48 6.94 4.05 -11.95
N SER A 49 7.31 3.63 -10.74
CA SER A 49 8.25 2.53 -10.52
C SER A 49 7.58 1.16 -10.45
N VAL A 50 6.37 1.07 -9.91
CA VAL A 50 5.59 -0.18 -9.80
C VAL A 50 5.04 -0.61 -11.15
N ASP A 51 4.51 0.33 -11.94
CA ASP A 51 3.90 0.04 -13.24
C ASP A 51 4.14 1.20 -14.22
N PRO A 52 5.33 1.28 -14.84
CA PRO A 52 5.69 2.40 -15.72
C PRO A 52 4.74 2.56 -16.91
N LEU A 53 4.17 1.46 -17.43
CA LEU A 53 3.25 1.48 -18.56
C LEU A 53 1.87 2.02 -18.18
N HIS A 54 1.46 1.85 -16.92
CA HIS A 54 0.17 2.32 -16.41
C HIS A 54 0.34 3.29 -15.23
N ALA A 55 1.40 4.11 -15.25
CA ALA A 55 1.80 4.96 -14.14
C ALA A 55 0.67 5.87 -13.65
N SER A 56 -0.12 6.44 -14.57
CA SER A 56 -1.28 7.29 -14.23
C SER A 56 -2.37 6.51 -13.49
N ALA A 57 -2.76 5.33 -14.01
CA ALA A 57 -3.75 4.49 -13.35
C ALA A 57 -3.27 4.01 -11.98
N ARG A 58 -2.00 3.61 -11.89
CA ARG A 58 -1.38 3.22 -10.62
C ARG A 58 -1.33 4.38 -9.63
N HIS A 59 -1.01 5.59 -10.10
CA HIS A 59 -1.00 6.80 -9.28
C HIS A 59 -2.39 7.07 -8.71
N GLN A 60 -3.44 7.00 -9.54
CA GLN A 60 -4.82 7.19 -9.07
C GLN A 60 -5.24 6.12 -8.07
N ALA A 61 -4.91 4.84 -8.30
CA ALA A 61 -5.23 3.77 -7.38
C ALA A 61 -4.55 3.95 -6.02
N LEU A 62 -3.24 4.27 -6.01
CA LEU A 62 -2.49 4.50 -4.77
C LEU A 62 -2.94 5.77 -4.05
N HIS A 63 -3.19 6.86 -4.79
CA HIS A 63 -3.68 8.12 -4.22
C HIS A 63 -5.08 7.93 -3.63
N HIS A 64 -5.97 7.22 -4.33
CA HIS A 64 -7.30 6.93 -3.83
C HIS A 64 -7.21 6.13 -2.54
N PHE A 65 -6.40 5.07 -2.51
CA PHE A 65 -6.21 4.27 -1.31
C PHE A 65 -5.70 5.12 -0.12
N VAL A 66 -4.61 5.88 -0.27
CA VAL A 66 -3.98 6.55 0.87
C VAL A 66 -4.69 7.84 1.31
N ALA A 67 -5.39 8.54 0.41
CA ALA A 67 -5.91 9.87 0.67
C ALA A 67 -7.44 9.99 0.57
N LYS A 68 -8.14 8.98 0.05
CA LYS A 68 -9.60 9.05 -0.20
C LYS A 68 -10.40 7.85 0.28
N ALA A 69 -9.78 6.69 0.47
CA ALA A 69 -10.50 5.51 0.92
C ALA A 69 -10.86 5.64 2.41
N ASP A 70 -12.10 5.30 2.76
CA ASP A 70 -12.63 5.48 4.12
C ASP A 70 -12.20 4.37 5.10
N TRP A 71 -10.89 4.15 5.26
CA TRP A 71 -10.33 3.31 6.33
C TRP A 71 -9.94 4.18 7.52
N SER A 72 -9.98 3.58 8.72
CA SER A 72 -9.68 4.30 9.96
C SER A 72 -8.18 4.25 10.24
N ASP A 73 -7.55 5.42 10.37
CA ASP A 73 -6.17 5.54 10.83
C ASP A 73 -5.99 4.91 12.20
N ASP A 74 -6.93 5.11 13.12
CA ASP A 74 -6.86 4.59 14.50
C ASP A 74 -6.86 3.05 14.53
N GLU A 75 -7.73 2.41 13.74
CA GLU A 75 -7.81 0.94 13.64
C GLU A 75 -6.55 0.34 13.02
N LEU A 76 -5.94 1.04 12.06
CA LEU A 76 -4.68 0.63 11.46
C LEU A 76 -3.51 0.80 12.45
N LEU A 77 -3.47 1.92 13.18
CA LEU A 77 -2.41 2.22 14.16
C LEU A 77 -2.45 1.30 15.37
N CYS A 78 -3.63 0.80 15.79
CA CYS A 78 -3.74 -0.20 16.85
C CYS A 78 -3.08 -1.54 16.51
N ARG A 79 -2.64 -1.75 15.26
CA ARG A 79 -2.07 -2.99 14.76
C ARG A 79 -0.56 -2.93 14.51
N VAL A 80 0.06 -1.74 14.65
CA VAL A 80 1.51 -1.50 14.50
C VAL A 80 2.20 -1.62 15.85
#